data_AF-A0A4Y8N550-F1
#
_entry.id   AF-A0A4Y8N550-F1
#
_cell.length_a   1.000
_cell.length_b   1.000
_cell.length_c   1.000
_cell.angle_alpha   90.00
_cell.angle_beta   90.00
_cell.angle_gamma   90.00
#
_symmetry.space_group_name_H-M   'P 1'
#
loop_
_entity.id
_entity.type
_entity.pdbx_description
1 polymer ?
#
loop_
_entity_poly.entity_id
_entity_poly.type
_entity_poly.pdbx_seq_one_letter_code
_entity_poly.pdbx_strand_id
1 'polypeptide(L)'
;MRSAAMLVSRVDPWGQTIRLLSSGFRCPEADADTRPVPKRGTSYRFEAMLGTGHIPHLKVSLIERTTALTVTIAWRDPTSCFYGAQVWRVANAKVSGTCVLSGQRIRRGDRIFHPQRSKPAPVNARAMILESALNAIEPLQSSPI
;
A
#
# COMPACT_ATOMS: atom_id res chain seq x y z
N MET A 1 9.79 -39.47 46.26
CA MET A 1 10.59 -38.69 45.30
C MET A 1 9.67 -37.66 44.65
N ARG A 2 9.95 -36.35 44.83
CA ARG A 2 9.15 -35.24 44.28
C ARG A 2 9.77 -34.78 42.96
N SER A 3 9.03 -34.84 41.85
CA SER A 3 9.47 -34.24 40.58
C SER A 3 9.24 -32.73 40.62
N ALA A 4 10.31 -31.95 40.49
CA ALA A 4 10.26 -30.52 40.24
C ALA A 4 9.95 -30.29 38.75
N ALA A 5 8.81 -29.70 38.46
CA ALA A 5 8.51 -29.19 37.12
C ALA A 5 9.36 -27.94 36.88
N MET A 6 10.26 -28.01 35.89
CA MET A 6 11.00 -26.85 35.39
C MET A 6 10.00 -25.88 34.78
N LEU A 7 9.75 -24.76 35.46
CA LEU A 7 9.07 -23.60 34.92
C LEU A 7 9.95 -23.03 33.80
N VAL A 8 9.68 -23.43 32.56
CA VAL A 8 10.16 -22.73 31.38
C VAL A 8 9.59 -21.32 31.45
N SER A 9 10.46 -20.34 31.71
CA SER A 9 10.12 -18.93 31.61
C SER A 9 9.74 -18.62 30.17
N ARG A 10 8.44 -18.63 29.89
CA ARG A 10 7.89 -18.05 28.67
C ARG A 10 8.08 -16.54 28.74
N VAL A 11 9.21 -16.08 28.20
CA VAL A 11 9.35 -14.70 27.77
C VAL A 11 8.25 -14.47 26.75
N ASP A 12 7.32 -13.55 27.04
CA ASP A 12 6.34 -13.08 26.06
C ASP A 12 7.07 -12.15 25.08
N PRO A 13 7.37 -12.61 23.84
CA PRO A 13 8.17 -11.84 22.91
C PRO A 13 7.46 -10.54 22.51
N TRP A 14 6.12 -10.54 22.54
CA TRP A 14 5.31 -9.37 22.25
C TRP A 14 5.42 -8.31 23.34
N GLY A 15 5.24 -8.70 24.61
CA GLY A 15 5.42 -7.82 25.76
C GLY A 15 6.82 -7.21 25.82
N GLN A 16 7.85 -7.99 25.49
CA GLN A 16 9.22 -7.46 25.41
C GLN A 16 9.39 -6.44 24.27
N THR A 17 8.77 -6.70 23.11
CA THR A 17 8.78 -5.76 21.98
C THR A 17 8.09 -4.45 22.33
N ILE A 18 6.91 -4.51 22.95
CA ILE A 18 6.20 -3.30 23.42
C ILE A 18 7.02 -2.51 24.43
N ARG A 19 7.69 -3.19 25.37
CA ARG A 19 8.58 -2.52 26.33
C ARG A 19 9.78 -1.84 25.66
N LEU A 20 10.40 -2.48 24.67
CA LEU A 20 11.51 -1.89 23.91
C LEU A 20 11.06 -0.65 23.12
N LEU A 21 9.92 -0.73 22.41
CA LEU A 21 9.38 0.42 21.69
C LEU A 21 8.95 1.56 22.63
N SER A 22 8.37 1.21 23.78
CA SER A 22 7.95 2.19 24.80
C SER A 22 9.14 2.84 25.52
N SER A 23 10.30 2.17 25.56
CA SER A 23 11.50 2.71 26.20
C SER A 23 12.12 3.88 25.46
N GLY A 24 11.65 4.17 24.24
CA GLY A 24 12.03 5.34 23.45
C GLY A 24 13.49 5.27 23.02
N PHE A 25 13.74 5.01 21.74
CA PHE A 25 15.05 5.31 21.17
C PHE A 25 15.26 6.83 21.23
N ARG A 26 16.04 7.31 22.19
CA ARG A 26 16.60 8.66 22.13
C ARG A 26 17.77 8.62 21.17
N CYS A 27 17.56 9.10 19.95
CA CYS A 27 18.67 9.50 19.10
C CYS A 27 19.45 10.60 19.84
N PRO A 28 20.78 10.49 19.99
CA PRO A 28 21.61 11.63 20.33
C PRO A 28 21.38 12.68 19.25
N GLU A 29 20.94 13.87 19.65
CA GLU A 29 20.84 15.02 18.76
C GLU A 29 22.22 15.28 18.14
N ALA A 30 22.33 15.06 16.84
CA ALA A 30 23.43 15.59 16.07
C ALA A 30 23.18 17.09 15.96
N ASP A 31 23.96 17.85 16.73
CA ASP A 31 24.05 19.30 16.67
C ASP A 31 24.27 19.74 15.22
N ALA A 32 23.24 20.32 14.62
CA ALA A 32 23.27 20.86 13.27
C ALA A 32 22.49 22.17 13.26
N ASP A 33 23.28 23.23 13.40
CA ASP A 33 23.00 24.63 13.08
C ASP A 33 21.85 24.81 12.08
N THR A 34 20.68 25.22 12.59
CA THR A 34 19.45 25.33 11.83
C THR A 34 19.42 26.64 11.05
N ARG A 35 19.93 26.61 9.81
CA ARG A 35 19.49 27.56 8.77
C ARG A 35 18.18 27.06 8.14
N PRO A 36 17.13 27.89 8.01
CA PRO A 36 15.89 27.46 7.39
C PRO A 36 16.12 27.24 5.88
N VAL A 37 16.23 25.97 5.50
CA VAL A 37 16.18 25.55 4.10
C VAL A 37 14.78 25.87 3.57
N PRO A 38 14.62 26.63 2.48
CA PRO A 38 13.32 26.92 1.91
C PRO A 38 12.66 25.60 1.49
N LYS A 39 11.47 25.33 2.05
CA LYS A 39 10.57 24.27 1.60
C LYS A 39 10.09 24.60 0.18
N ARG A 40 10.93 24.34 -0.82
CA ARG A 40 10.46 24.22 -2.20
C ARG A 40 9.52 23.03 -2.19
N GLY A 41 8.24 23.30 -2.38
CA GLY A 41 7.23 22.28 -2.60
C GLY A 41 7.65 21.43 -3.78
N THR A 42 8.28 20.30 -3.51
CA THR A 42 8.41 19.21 -4.46
C THR A 42 7.01 18.60 -4.56
N SER A 43 6.15 19.22 -5.36
CA SER A 43 5.26 18.42 -6.19
C SER A 43 6.20 17.44 -6.90
N TYR A 44 6.28 16.21 -6.40
CA TYR A 44 6.93 15.14 -7.12
C TYR A 44 6.17 15.09 -8.45
N ARG A 45 6.81 15.63 -9.48
CA ARG A 45 6.38 15.49 -10.85
C ARG A 45 6.41 13.99 -11.10
N PHE A 46 5.27 13.33 -10.95
CA PHE A 46 5.01 12.04 -11.57
C PHE A 46 4.79 12.31 -13.07
N GLU A 47 5.76 12.96 -13.69
CA GLU A 47 5.73 13.37 -15.08
C GLU A 47 6.77 12.51 -15.80
N ALA A 48 6.24 11.38 -16.29
CA ALA A 48 6.72 10.60 -17.42
C ALA A 48 8.22 10.27 -17.50
N MET A 49 8.61 9.14 -16.92
CA MET A 49 9.50 8.24 -17.66
C MET A 49 8.62 7.28 -18.47
N LEU A 50 8.54 7.57 -19.77
CA LEU A 50 8.03 6.66 -20.78
C LEU A 50 8.86 5.36 -20.72
N GLY A 51 8.17 4.23 -20.55
CA GLY A 51 8.77 2.90 -20.72
C GLY A 51 8.76 2.10 -19.43
N THR A 52 7.98 1.02 -19.47
CA THR A 52 7.93 -0.07 -18.47
C THR A 52 6.99 0.20 -17.29
N GLY A 53 5.80 -0.38 -17.39
CA GLY A 53 4.70 -0.34 -16.43
C GLY A 53 4.96 -1.00 -15.07
N HIS A 54 6.21 -1.05 -14.62
CA HIS A 54 6.60 -1.74 -13.40
C HIS A 54 7.45 -0.79 -12.55
N ILE A 55 6.87 -0.31 -11.45
CA ILE A 55 7.64 0.36 -10.39
C ILE A 55 8.29 -0.78 -9.59
N PRO A 56 9.62 -0.97 -9.65
CA PRO A 56 10.28 -2.22 -9.24
C PRO A 56 10.10 -2.62 -7.77
N HIS A 57 9.56 -1.71 -6.95
CA HIS A 57 9.32 -1.96 -5.52
C HIS A 57 7.87 -1.73 -5.07
N LEU A 58 6.98 -1.34 -5.99
CA LEU A 58 5.58 -1.18 -5.66
C LEU A 58 4.91 -2.54 -5.53
N LYS A 59 4.40 -2.85 -4.34
CA LYS A 59 3.56 -4.03 -4.10
C LYS A 59 2.11 -3.63 -3.96
N VAL A 60 1.27 -4.18 -4.84
CA VAL A 60 -0.19 -4.02 -4.82
C VAL A 60 -0.81 -5.39 -4.61
N SER A 61 -1.68 -5.52 -3.61
CA SER A 61 -2.40 -6.77 -3.33
C SER A 61 -3.87 -6.50 -3.04
N LEU A 62 -4.76 -7.30 -3.63
CA LEU A 62 -6.17 -7.32 -3.26
C LEU A 62 -6.31 -7.88 -1.83
N ILE A 63 -7.02 -7.17 -0.96
CA ILE A 63 -7.35 -7.64 0.39
C ILE A 63 -8.70 -8.33 0.36
N GLU A 64 -9.71 -7.66 -0.18
CA GLU A 64 -11.07 -8.17 -0.25
C GLU A 64 -11.84 -7.49 -1.39
N ARG A 65 -12.87 -8.18 -1.88
CA ARG A 65 -13.87 -7.59 -2.77
C ARG A 65 -15.17 -7.37 -2.01
N THR A 66 -15.35 -6.15 -1.52
CA THR A 66 -16.53 -5.78 -0.72
C THR A 66 -17.82 -5.83 -1.54
N THR A 67 -17.77 -5.46 -2.83
CA THR A 67 -18.89 -5.58 -3.78
C THR A 67 -18.37 -5.82 -5.21
N ALA A 68 -19.27 -6.07 -6.17
CA ALA A 68 -18.89 -6.11 -7.59
C ALA A 68 -18.20 -4.82 -8.07
N LEU A 69 -18.45 -3.67 -7.42
CA LEU A 69 -18.01 -2.33 -7.84
C LEU A 69 -16.93 -1.72 -6.93
N THR A 70 -16.59 -2.37 -5.82
CA THR A 70 -15.70 -1.82 -4.78
C THR A 70 -14.81 -2.92 -4.24
N VAL A 71 -13.51 -2.63 -4.16
CA VAL A 71 -12.48 -3.53 -3.63
C VAL A 71 -11.62 -2.80 -2.61
N THR A 72 -11.01 -3.55 -1.70
CA THR A 72 -10.03 -3.05 -0.74
C THR A 72 -8.65 -3.55 -1.16
N ILE A 73 -7.69 -2.63 -1.29
CA ILE A 73 -6.33 -2.90 -1.80
C ILE A 73 -5.30 -2.45 -0.79
N ALA A 74 -4.25 -3.25 -0.61
CA ALA A 74 -3.05 -2.82 0.06
C ALA A 74 -2.03 -2.30 -0.96
N TRP A 75 -1.55 -1.09 -0.75
CA TRP A 75 -0.56 -0.39 -1.57
C TRP A 75 0.70 -0.16 -0.77
N ARG A 76 1.84 -0.61 -1.27
CA ARG A 76 3.13 -0.50 -0.57
C ARG A 76 4.19 -0.03 -1.55
N ASP A 77 4.52 1.26 -1.48
CA ASP A 77 5.64 1.84 -2.20
C ASP A 77 6.67 2.36 -1.18
N PRO A 78 7.86 1.73 -1.09
CA PRO A 78 8.88 2.13 -0.12
C PRO A 78 9.47 3.52 -0.39
N THR A 79 9.20 4.10 -1.57
CA THR A 79 9.73 5.41 -1.96
C THR A 79 8.73 6.55 -1.80
N SER A 80 7.43 6.24 -1.65
CA SER A 80 6.39 7.27 -1.71
C SER A 80 5.30 7.15 -0.63
N CYS A 81 4.67 5.98 -0.47
CA CYS A 81 3.54 5.83 0.45
C CYS A 81 3.17 4.38 0.75
N PHE A 82 2.53 4.19 1.91
CA PHE A 82 1.89 2.95 2.31
C PHE A 82 0.41 3.18 2.62
N TYR A 83 -0.47 2.39 2.01
CA TYR A 83 -1.90 2.34 2.35
C TYR A 83 -2.27 0.88 2.62
N GLY A 84 -2.44 0.52 3.89
CA GLY A 84 -2.63 -0.87 4.31
C GLY A 84 -3.96 -1.48 3.90
N ALA A 85 -5.04 -0.69 3.90
CA ALA A 85 -6.37 -1.06 3.43
C ALA A 85 -7.03 0.18 2.82
N GLN A 86 -6.98 0.30 1.50
CA GLN A 86 -7.52 1.44 0.76
C GLN A 86 -8.71 0.99 -0.07
N VAL A 87 -9.79 1.77 -0.06
CA VAL A 87 -10.99 1.51 -0.87
C VAL A 87 -10.79 2.01 -2.29
N TRP A 88 -11.10 1.15 -3.26
CA TRP A 88 -11.02 1.41 -4.69
C TRP A 88 -12.36 1.12 -5.33
N ARG A 89 -12.77 1.96 -6.28
CA ARG A 89 -14.08 1.87 -6.96
C ARG A 89 -13.89 1.64 -8.46
N VAL A 90 -14.81 0.88 -9.04
CA VAL A 90 -14.85 0.66 -10.49
C VAL A 90 -15.27 1.92 -11.23
N ALA A 91 -14.69 2.13 -12.41
CA ALA A 91 -15.06 3.16 -13.36
C ALA A 91 -14.59 2.77 -14.76
N ASN A 92 -15.04 3.52 -15.77
CA ASN A 92 -14.41 3.50 -17.08
C ASN A 92 -13.24 4.48 -17.11
N ALA A 93 -12.11 4.05 -17.66
CA ALA A 93 -10.90 4.84 -17.75
C ALA A 93 -11.15 6.11 -18.57
N LYS A 94 -10.99 7.28 -17.94
CA LYS A 94 -11.13 8.58 -18.63
C LYS A 94 -9.91 8.93 -19.47
N VAL A 95 -8.76 8.35 -19.12
CA VAL A 95 -7.47 8.56 -19.77
C VAL A 95 -6.80 7.20 -20.01
N SER A 96 -5.94 7.13 -21.02
CA SER A 96 -5.09 5.96 -21.20
C SER A 96 -3.98 5.94 -20.13
N GLY A 97 -3.44 4.76 -19.85
CA GLY A 97 -2.37 4.59 -18.88
C GLY A 97 -1.91 3.14 -18.82
N THR A 98 -1.46 2.73 -17.64
CA THR A 98 -0.96 1.38 -17.41
C THR A 98 -1.60 0.81 -16.15
N CYS A 99 -2.01 -0.45 -16.22
CA CYS A 99 -2.49 -1.21 -15.09
C CYS A 99 -1.33 -1.40 -14.12
N VAL A 100 -1.44 -0.83 -12.92
CA VAL A 100 -0.37 -0.95 -11.91
C VAL A 100 -0.19 -2.36 -11.38
N LEU A 101 -1.22 -3.21 -11.48
CA LEU A 101 -1.17 -4.60 -11.04
C LEU A 101 -0.51 -5.53 -12.07
N SER A 102 -0.88 -5.40 -13.35
CA SER A 102 -0.44 -6.33 -14.42
C SER A 102 0.58 -5.74 -15.40
N GLY A 103 0.87 -4.44 -15.32
CA GLY A 103 1.70 -3.72 -16.29
C GLY A 103 1.06 -3.54 -17.68
N GLN A 104 -0.15 -4.07 -17.90
CA GLN A 104 -0.84 -3.99 -19.20
C GLN A 104 -1.32 -2.58 -19.52
N ARG A 105 -1.36 -2.23 -20.81
CA ARG A 105 -1.85 -0.92 -21.25
C ARG A 105 -3.36 -0.78 -20.99
N ILE A 106 -3.75 0.34 -20.41
CA ILE A 106 -5.14 0.79 -20.24
C ILE A 106 -5.44 1.81 -21.34
N ARG A 107 -6.53 1.60 -22.07
CA ARG A 107 -7.10 2.53 -23.03
C ARG A 107 -8.26 3.28 -22.40
N ARG A 108 -8.54 4.48 -22.93
CA ARG A 108 -9.76 5.22 -22.55
C ARG A 108 -10.98 4.35 -22.86
N GLY A 109 -11.89 4.24 -21.88
CA GLY A 109 -13.09 3.41 -21.96
C GLY A 109 -12.99 2.08 -21.22
N ASP A 110 -11.77 1.56 -21.00
CA ASP A 110 -11.55 0.28 -20.31
C ASP A 110 -12.12 0.29 -18.88
N ARG A 111 -12.64 -0.85 -18.42
CA ARG A 111 -13.10 -1.01 -17.04
C ARG A 111 -11.90 -1.15 -16.10
N ILE A 112 -11.84 -0.24 -15.13
CA ILE A 112 -10.74 -0.14 -14.17
C ILE A 112 -11.27 0.04 -12.76
N PHE A 113 -10.44 -0.29 -11.78
CA PHE A 113 -10.55 0.20 -10.42
C PHE A 113 -9.58 1.38 -10.21
N HIS A 114 -10.02 2.37 -9.45
CA HIS A 114 -9.20 3.52 -9.04
C HIS A 114 -9.43 3.85 -7.56
N PRO A 115 -8.48 4.51 -6.88
CA PRO A 115 -8.64 4.88 -5.47
C PRO A 115 -9.87 5.76 -5.26
N GLN A 116 -10.59 5.52 -4.16
CA GLN A 116 -11.66 6.41 -3.73
C GLN A 116 -11.10 7.82 -3.47
N ARG A 117 -11.83 8.84 -3.93
CA ARG A 117 -11.42 10.23 -3.75
C ARG A 117 -11.46 10.61 -2.28
N SER A 118 -10.41 11.29 -1.81
CA SER A 118 -10.32 11.89 -0.46
C SER A 118 -9.78 13.32 -0.54
N LYS A 119 -9.87 14.04 0.58
CA LYS A 119 -9.23 15.36 0.77
C LYS A 119 -8.33 15.28 2.02
N PRO A 120 -7.01 15.47 1.91
CA PRO A 120 -6.25 15.66 0.66
C PRO A 120 -6.29 14.43 -0.25
N ALA A 121 -5.97 14.62 -1.53
CA ALA A 121 -5.86 13.52 -2.48
C ALA A 121 -4.68 12.61 -2.10
N PRO A 122 -4.82 11.29 -2.19
CA PRO A 122 -3.72 10.39 -1.88
C PRO A 122 -2.64 10.45 -2.97
N VAL A 123 -1.42 10.04 -2.64
CA VAL A 123 -0.28 10.04 -3.56
C VAL A 123 -0.58 9.20 -4.81
N ASN A 124 -1.29 8.10 -4.63
CA ASN A 124 -1.66 7.19 -5.71
C ASN A 124 -2.99 7.54 -6.40
N ALA A 125 -3.54 8.75 -6.25
CA ALA A 125 -4.87 9.12 -6.77
C ALA A 125 -5.09 8.89 -8.28
N ARG A 126 -4.01 8.81 -9.06
CA ARG A 126 -4.03 8.57 -10.51
C ARG A 126 -3.77 7.11 -10.91
N ALA A 127 -3.54 6.23 -9.94
CA ALA A 127 -3.30 4.81 -10.19
C ALA A 127 -4.57 4.15 -10.73
N MET A 128 -4.39 3.20 -11.64
CA MET A 128 -5.47 2.46 -12.28
C MET A 128 -5.13 0.98 -12.32
N ILE A 129 -6.11 0.13 -12.05
CA ILE A 129 -5.99 -1.33 -12.16
C ILE A 129 -7.09 -1.83 -13.09
N LEU A 130 -6.75 -2.61 -14.13
CA LEU A 130 -7.74 -3.25 -14.99
C LEU A 130 -8.62 -4.21 -14.16
N GLU A 131 -9.93 -4.18 -14.41
CA GLU A 131 -10.86 -5.11 -13.77
C GLU A 131 -10.49 -6.57 -14.10
N SER A 132 -10.09 -6.86 -15.34
CA SER A 132 -9.63 -8.20 -15.74
C SER A 132 -8.38 -8.66 -14.99
N ALA A 133 -7.45 -7.76 -14.69
CA ALA A 133 -6.25 -8.09 -13.92
C ALA A 133 -6.58 -8.38 -12.45
N LEU A 134 -7.54 -7.66 -11.87
CA LEU A 134 -8.04 -7.95 -10.52
C LEU A 134 -8.78 -9.28 -10.45
N ASN A 135 -9.68 -9.54 -11.40
CA ASN A 135 -10.44 -10.79 -11.44
C ASN A 135 -9.52 -12.01 -11.64
N ALA A 136 -8.36 -11.85 -12.28
CA ALA A 136 -7.39 -12.93 -12.46
C ALA A 136 -6.64 -13.31 -11.17
N ILE A 137 -6.56 -12.40 -10.20
CA ILE A 137 -5.91 -12.65 -8.89
C ILE A 137 -6.91 -12.86 -7.77
N GLU A 138 -8.19 -12.55 -8.00
CA GLU A 138 -9.26 -12.89 -7.09
C GLU A 138 -9.29 -14.43 -6.99
N PRO A 139 -8.99 -15.02 -5.81
CA PRO A 139 -9.16 -16.44 -5.63
C PRO A 139 -10.61 -16.77 -5.98
N LEU A 140 -10.86 -17.90 -6.63
CA LEU A 140 -12.20 -18.51 -6.72
C LEU A 140 -12.74 -18.68 -5.29
N GLN A 141 -13.32 -17.63 -4.71
CA GLN A 141 -14.06 -17.73 -3.47
C GLN A 141 -15.35 -18.42 -3.84
N SER A 142 -15.36 -19.70 -3.47
CA SER A 142 -16.40 -20.69 -3.58
C SER A 142 -17.79 -20.09 -3.56
N SER A 143 -18.61 -20.47 -4.54
CA SER A 143 -20.04 -20.22 -4.57
C SER A 143 -20.68 -20.51 -3.21
N PRO A 144 -21.60 -19.67 -2.71
CA PRO A 144 -22.46 -20.09 -1.61
C PRO A 144 -23.29 -21.29 -2.07
N ILE A 145 -23.26 -22.36 -1.27
CA ILE A 145 -24.10 -23.55 -1.38
C ILE A 145 -25.56 -23.17 -1.17
#